data_AF-A0A127I6V3-F1
#
_entry.id   AF-A0A127I6V3-F1
#
_cell.length_a   1.000
_cell.length_b   1.000
_cell.length_c   1.000
_cell.angle_alpha   90.00
_cell.angle_beta   90.00
_cell.angle_gamma   90.00
#
_symmetry.space_group_name_H-M   'P 1'
#
loop_
_entity.id
_entity.type
_entity.pdbx_description
1 polymer ?
#
loop_
_entity_poly.entity_id
_entity_poly.type
_entity_poly.pdbx_seq_one_letter_code
_entity_poly.pdbx_strand_id
1 'polypeptide(L)'
;MALMFPRLARNFARNGYYPTDEITLERTLQALAPSPTGKMRIFDPCAGEGVVLAEAAHAIGRDRVETYAVEYDQERAEHCKTLLDRVLHSDLMDTMISRQAFGLLWLNPPYGDLVADHSGASQYQGTGRRRLEKMFYQRSLPLLQYGGVLVFIVPHYVLDAELCGWLCNHFTELRIYSAADPTFKQVVIFGIRTRRQDLAQPREITHIRKRLQAIGNGEQTAEALPASWQEEPYRIPPATTDLDHFYRLTLEPEQLNQEVQRLRGMWPDFTLHFGQLGAQPRPPVRELSRWHLALALAAGAISGVVTSKTGRVLVLKGDTYKDKVRKTEFTEDQDGNVSEVRILTDRFVPIIRAWDMTPGSINQGRVITISSSADPSPEPDKPDTAVIFDPGRVVLTRAVHHLLEHGQLDPTPYLRRHISGDWGELPKEDWERNQDSLTSGDRLLSSYNITAGDETRLWIITEADRSVTTLLLPSDY
;
A
#
# COMPACT_ATOMS: atom_id res chain seq x y z
N MET A 1 -42.44 1.51 -13.80
CA MET A 1 -42.26 2.91 -14.23
C MET A 1 -42.08 3.78 -12.99
N ALA A 2 -40.83 3.99 -12.58
CA ALA A 2 -40.42 4.89 -11.50
C ALA A 2 -39.25 5.73 -12.04
N LEU A 3 -39.30 7.03 -11.75
CA LEU A 3 -38.54 8.10 -12.39
C LEU A 3 -37.02 8.01 -12.13
N MET A 4 -36.21 8.19 -13.19
CA MET A 4 -34.83 8.69 -13.09
C MET A 4 -34.57 9.67 -14.23
N PHE A 5 -34.01 10.83 -13.87
CA PHE A 5 -34.01 12.05 -14.66
C PHE A 5 -32.97 12.03 -15.80
N PRO A 6 -33.33 12.44 -17.04
CA PRO A 6 -32.40 12.54 -18.18
C PRO A 6 -31.24 13.54 -18.02
N ARG A 7 -31.09 14.20 -16.87
CA ARG A 7 -30.15 15.31 -16.67
C ARG A 7 -28.78 14.91 -16.11
N LEU A 8 -28.55 13.66 -15.75
CA LEU A 8 -27.25 13.21 -15.25
C LEU A 8 -26.24 12.81 -16.34
N ALA A 9 -26.67 12.62 -17.60
CA ALA A 9 -25.84 12.10 -18.70
C ALA A 9 -24.67 12.97 -19.19
N ARG A 10 -24.30 14.06 -18.49
CA ARG A 10 -23.38 15.09 -19.04
C ARG A 10 -22.01 15.25 -18.36
N ASN A 11 -21.71 14.52 -17.28
CA ASN A 11 -20.43 14.64 -16.55
C ASN A 11 -19.65 13.33 -16.35
N PHE A 12 -20.06 12.21 -16.97
CA PHE A 12 -19.59 10.85 -16.63
C PHE A 12 -18.18 10.45 -17.14
N ALA A 13 -17.54 11.25 -17.99
CA ALA A 13 -16.19 10.94 -18.51
C ALA A 13 -15.06 11.21 -17.49
N ARG A 14 -15.36 11.85 -16.35
CA ARG A 14 -14.40 12.07 -15.27
C ARG A 14 -14.40 10.84 -14.36
N ASN A 15 -13.24 10.17 -14.24
CA ASN A 15 -12.96 9.02 -13.36
C ASN A 15 -13.35 7.62 -13.88
N GLY A 16 -13.54 7.42 -15.19
CA GLY A 16 -13.60 6.08 -15.79
C GLY A 16 -14.87 5.27 -15.51
N TYR A 17 -15.98 5.94 -15.18
CA TYR A 17 -17.29 5.32 -14.98
C TYR A 17 -18.08 5.25 -16.31
N TYR A 18 -18.52 4.04 -16.68
CA TYR A 18 -19.26 3.77 -17.91
C TYR A 18 -20.54 2.98 -17.60
N PRO A 19 -21.69 3.64 -17.35
CA PRO A 19 -22.93 2.94 -17.05
C PRO A 19 -23.35 2.07 -18.24
N THR A 20 -23.87 0.88 -17.95
CA THR A 20 -24.53 0.06 -18.97
C THR A 20 -25.82 0.76 -19.38
N ASP A 21 -26.01 0.97 -20.69
CA ASP A 21 -27.23 1.58 -21.20
C ASP A 21 -28.45 0.68 -20.94
N GLU A 22 -29.62 1.30 -20.79
CA GLU A 22 -30.87 0.63 -20.40
C GLU A 22 -31.26 -0.50 -21.37
N ILE A 23 -31.04 -0.30 -22.68
CA ILE A 23 -31.41 -1.28 -23.70
C ILE A 23 -30.48 -2.49 -23.63
N THR A 24 -29.16 -2.26 -23.48
CA THR A 24 -28.20 -3.35 -23.28
C THR A 24 -28.50 -4.11 -22.00
N LEU A 25 -28.84 -3.42 -20.91
CA LEU A 25 -29.23 -4.05 -19.65
C LEU A 25 -30.46 -4.95 -19.84
N GLU A 26 -31.58 -4.40 -20.32
CA GLU A 26 -32.84 -5.13 -20.49
C GLU A 26 -32.63 -6.40 -21.33
N ARG A 27 -31.93 -6.29 -22.46
CA ARG A 27 -31.66 -7.42 -23.36
C ARG A 27 -30.71 -8.44 -22.75
N THR A 28 -29.73 -8.00 -21.96
CA THR A 28 -28.81 -8.90 -21.25
C THR A 28 -29.55 -9.71 -20.21
N LEU A 29 -30.52 -9.11 -19.51
CA LEU A 29 -31.35 -9.80 -18.52
C LEU A 29 -32.23 -10.90 -19.14
N GLN A 30 -32.69 -10.73 -20.39
CA GLN A 30 -33.43 -11.78 -21.12
C GLN A 30 -32.61 -13.05 -21.34
N ALA A 31 -31.27 -12.95 -21.32
CA ALA A 31 -30.37 -14.09 -21.47
C ALA A 31 -30.16 -14.87 -20.16
N LEU A 32 -30.62 -14.36 -19.02
CA LEU A 32 -30.38 -14.95 -17.70
C LEU A 32 -31.62 -15.69 -17.21
N ALA A 33 -31.40 -16.82 -16.52
CA ALA A 33 -32.47 -17.55 -15.85
C ALA A 33 -32.10 -17.89 -14.41
N PRO A 34 -33.06 -17.86 -13.48
CA PRO A 34 -32.82 -18.27 -12.10
C PRO A 34 -32.63 -19.78 -11.96
N SER A 35 -31.93 -20.20 -10.91
CA SER A 35 -31.96 -21.59 -10.46
C SER A 35 -33.38 -21.99 -10.02
N PRO A 36 -33.86 -23.21 -10.35
CA PRO A 36 -35.16 -23.69 -9.86
C PRO A 36 -35.19 -23.81 -8.33
N THR A 37 -34.04 -24.09 -7.69
CA THR A 37 -33.94 -24.33 -6.23
C THR A 37 -32.76 -23.59 -5.59
N GLY A 38 -32.82 -23.35 -4.29
CA GLY A 38 -31.76 -22.70 -3.51
C GLY A 38 -31.68 -21.17 -3.65
N LYS A 39 -30.87 -20.54 -2.79
CA LYS A 39 -30.53 -19.12 -2.90
C LYS A 39 -29.38 -18.92 -3.88
N MET A 40 -29.36 -17.81 -4.59
CA MET A 40 -28.31 -17.42 -5.52
C MET A 40 -27.55 -16.22 -4.95
N ARG A 41 -26.25 -16.13 -5.23
CA ARG A 41 -25.46 -14.93 -4.96
C ARG A 41 -24.97 -14.35 -6.27
N ILE A 42 -25.14 -13.05 -6.45
CA ILE A 42 -24.70 -12.32 -7.63
C ILE A 42 -23.72 -11.22 -7.23
N PHE A 43 -22.72 -10.96 -8.06
CA PHE A 43 -21.62 -10.07 -7.73
C PHE A 43 -21.27 -9.12 -8.87
N ASP A 44 -21.10 -7.84 -8.52
CA ASP A 44 -20.50 -6.82 -9.39
C ASP A 44 -19.26 -6.20 -8.71
N PRO A 45 -18.05 -6.42 -9.23
CA PRO A 45 -16.82 -5.88 -8.67
C PRO A 45 -16.59 -4.38 -8.94
N CYS A 46 -17.44 -3.74 -9.72
CA CYS A 46 -17.35 -2.35 -10.16
C CYS A 46 -18.77 -1.80 -10.40
N ALA A 47 -19.57 -1.81 -9.34
CA ALA A 47 -21.03 -1.72 -9.43
C ALA A 47 -21.56 -0.37 -9.95
N GLY A 48 -20.77 0.69 -9.92
CA GLY A 48 -21.25 2.03 -10.25
C GLY A 48 -22.33 2.44 -9.27
N GLU A 49 -23.49 2.85 -9.80
CA GLU A 49 -24.68 3.17 -8.99
C GLU A 49 -25.45 1.93 -8.49
N GLY A 50 -25.06 0.71 -8.86
CA GLY A 50 -25.67 -0.53 -8.38
C GLY A 50 -27.00 -0.90 -9.05
N VAL A 51 -27.54 -0.04 -9.92
CA VAL A 51 -28.80 -0.23 -10.65
C VAL A 51 -28.81 -1.55 -11.42
N VAL A 52 -27.74 -1.85 -12.14
CA VAL A 52 -27.64 -3.05 -12.98
C VAL A 52 -27.78 -4.33 -12.15
N LEU A 53 -27.09 -4.42 -11.02
CA LEU A 53 -27.15 -5.59 -10.15
C LEU A 53 -28.50 -5.70 -9.45
N ALA A 54 -29.14 -4.58 -9.11
CA ALA A 54 -30.48 -4.54 -8.54
C ALA A 54 -31.54 -5.03 -9.54
N GLU A 55 -31.49 -4.57 -10.79
CA GLU A 55 -32.37 -5.02 -11.88
C GLU A 55 -32.14 -6.52 -12.18
N ALA A 56 -30.89 -6.96 -12.20
CA ALA A 56 -30.57 -8.39 -12.33
C ALA A 56 -31.18 -9.23 -11.21
N ALA A 57 -31.09 -8.78 -9.96
CA ALA A 57 -31.70 -9.46 -8.83
C ALA A 57 -33.23 -9.53 -8.94
N HIS A 58 -33.87 -8.46 -9.43
CA HIS A 58 -35.31 -8.44 -9.67
C HIS A 58 -35.71 -9.43 -10.76
N ALA A 59 -35.04 -9.39 -11.92
CA ALA A 59 -35.34 -10.23 -13.08
C ALA A 59 -35.21 -11.73 -12.79
N ILE A 60 -34.28 -12.14 -11.93
CA ILE A 60 -34.04 -13.54 -11.57
C ILE A 60 -34.68 -13.94 -10.21
N GLY A 61 -35.58 -13.12 -9.68
CA GLY A 61 -36.34 -13.44 -8.46
C GLY A 61 -35.67 -12.97 -7.18
N ARG A 62 -35.92 -11.70 -6.82
CA ARG A 62 -35.29 -10.96 -5.71
C ARG A 62 -35.26 -11.71 -4.37
N ASP A 63 -36.33 -12.42 -4.01
CA ASP A 63 -36.46 -13.12 -2.72
C ASP A 63 -35.43 -14.24 -2.51
N ARG A 64 -34.83 -14.72 -3.61
CA ARG A 64 -33.86 -15.82 -3.60
C ARG A 64 -32.45 -15.37 -3.97
N VAL A 65 -32.22 -14.07 -4.12
CA VAL A 65 -30.96 -13.50 -4.56
C VAL A 65 -30.36 -12.64 -3.46
N GLU A 66 -29.09 -12.87 -3.16
CA GLU A 66 -28.27 -11.96 -2.37
C GLU A 66 -27.32 -11.20 -3.30
N THR A 67 -27.32 -9.87 -3.21
CA THR A 67 -26.49 -9.00 -4.05
C THR A 67 -25.24 -8.52 -3.33
N TYR A 68 -24.10 -8.65 -4.00
CA TYR A 68 -22.78 -8.25 -3.49
C TYR A 68 -22.11 -7.30 -4.47
N ALA A 69 -21.56 -6.20 -3.97
CA ALA A 69 -20.91 -5.20 -4.81
C ALA A 69 -19.64 -4.63 -4.18
N VAL A 70 -18.73 -4.21 -5.05
CA VAL A 70 -17.62 -3.31 -4.71
C VAL A 70 -17.73 -2.06 -5.58
N GLU A 71 -17.57 -0.90 -4.97
CA GLU A 71 -17.50 0.38 -5.67
C GLU A 71 -16.40 1.25 -5.04
N TYR A 72 -15.59 1.87 -5.90
CA TYR A 72 -14.45 2.67 -5.50
C TYR A 72 -14.86 4.09 -5.06
N ASP A 73 -15.87 4.67 -5.72
CA ASP A 73 -16.33 6.02 -5.44
C ASP A 73 -17.33 6.06 -4.29
N GLN A 74 -17.11 7.00 -3.37
CA GLN A 74 -17.91 7.11 -2.15
C GLN A 74 -19.39 7.38 -2.42
N GLU A 75 -19.71 8.34 -3.29
CA GLU A 75 -21.12 8.71 -3.55
C GLU A 75 -21.87 7.55 -4.20
N ARG A 76 -21.23 6.88 -5.16
CA ARG A 76 -21.80 5.71 -5.83
C ARG A 76 -21.92 4.50 -4.90
N ALA A 77 -20.94 4.28 -4.02
CA ALA A 77 -21.01 3.21 -3.03
C ALA A 77 -22.15 3.44 -2.01
N GLU A 78 -22.36 4.70 -1.57
CA GLU A 78 -23.50 5.04 -0.72
C GLU A 78 -24.84 4.81 -1.44
N HIS A 79 -24.94 5.16 -2.72
CA HIS A 79 -26.13 4.84 -3.52
C HIS A 79 -26.36 3.33 -3.63
N CYS A 80 -25.32 2.55 -3.94
CA CYS A 80 -25.38 1.08 -3.97
C CYS A 80 -25.91 0.49 -2.66
N LYS A 81 -25.50 1.01 -1.50
CA LYS A 81 -25.96 0.54 -0.17
C LYS A 81 -27.46 0.70 0.04
N THR A 82 -28.12 1.56 -0.72
CA THR A 82 -29.60 1.72 -0.66
C THR A 82 -30.35 0.68 -1.50
N LEU A 83 -29.69 0.07 -2.49
CA LEU A 83 -30.29 -0.85 -3.47
C LEU A 83 -29.91 -2.32 -3.25
N LEU A 84 -28.70 -2.56 -2.73
CA LEU A 84 -28.06 -3.88 -2.67
C LEU A 84 -27.89 -4.37 -1.23
N ASP A 85 -27.75 -5.69 -1.06
CA ASP A 85 -27.69 -6.33 0.25
C ASP A 85 -26.33 -6.10 0.93
N ARG A 86 -25.22 -6.21 0.18
CA ARG A 86 -23.85 -6.07 0.68
C ARG A 86 -22.98 -5.28 -0.28
N VAL A 87 -22.44 -4.16 0.19
CA VAL A 87 -21.61 -3.24 -0.63
C VAL A 87 -20.36 -2.86 0.12
N LEU A 88 -19.20 -2.95 -0.54
CA LEU A 88 -17.93 -2.42 -0.04
C LEU A 88 -17.58 -1.12 -0.79
N HIS A 89 -17.37 -0.04 -0.03
CA HIS A 89 -16.67 1.16 -0.50
C HIS A 89 -15.16 0.87 -0.44
N SER A 90 -14.57 0.47 -1.57
CA SER A 90 -13.19 -0.01 -1.62
C SER A 90 -12.65 -0.09 -3.05
N ASP A 91 -11.33 -0.03 -3.19
CA ASP A 91 -10.66 -0.64 -4.35
C ASP A 91 -10.88 -2.17 -4.28
N LEU A 92 -11.28 -2.80 -5.39
CA LEU A 92 -11.43 -4.25 -5.49
C LEU A 92 -10.14 -5.00 -5.16
N MET A 93 -8.97 -4.41 -5.46
CA MET A 93 -7.67 -4.99 -5.12
C MET A 93 -7.37 -4.98 -3.62
N ASP A 94 -8.07 -4.14 -2.85
CA ASP A 94 -7.97 -3.99 -1.39
C ASP A 94 -9.08 -4.78 -0.66
N THR A 95 -9.62 -5.84 -1.27
CA THR A 95 -10.69 -6.66 -0.67
C THR A 95 -10.26 -8.11 -0.43
N MET A 96 -10.81 -8.71 0.63
CA MET A 96 -10.84 -10.16 0.84
C MET A 96 -12.26 -10.66 0.57
N ILE A 97 -12.40 -11.51 -0.45
CA ILE A 97 -13.68 -12.06 -0.89
C ILE A 97 -13.54 -13.57 -1.07
N SER A 98 -14.46 -14.34 -0.50
CA SER A 98 -14.51 -15.80 -0.62
C SER A 98 -14.48 -16.25 -2.08
N ARG A 99 -13.64 -17.24 -2.37
CA ARG A 99 -13.52 -17.82 -3.72
C ARG A 99 -14.75 -18.66 -4.03
N GLN A 100 -15.13 -18.73 -5.31
CA GLN A 100 -16.24 -19.55 -5.80
C GLN A 100 -17.55 -19.33 -5.02
N ALA A 101 -17.82 -18.10 -4.58
CA ALA A 101 -18.96 -17.76 -3.74
C ALA A 101 -20.19 -17.30 -4.53
N PHE A 102 -20.02 -16.91 -5.80
CA PHE A 102 -21.06 -16.28 -6.62
C PHE A 102 -21.49 -17.14 -7.80
N GLY A 103 -22.79 -17.16 -8.09
CA GLY A 103 -23.37 -17.83 -9.26
C GLY A 103 -23.41 -16.95 -10.51
N LEU A 104 -23.48 -15.63 -10.34
CA LEU A 104 -23.39 -14.64 -11.43
C LEU A 104 -22.27 -13.66 -11.13
N LEU A 105 -21.39 -13.44 -12.10
CA LEU A 105 -20.44 -12.35 -12.13
C LEU A 105 -20.86 -11.37 -13.23
N TRP A 106 -21.39 -10.22 -12.84
CA TRP A 106 -21.61 -9.10 -13.73
C TRP A 106 -20.35 -8.24 -13.74
N LEU A 107 -19.69 -8.11 -14.89
CA LEU A 107 -18.38 -7.46 -14.98
C LEU A 107 -18.42 -6.40 -16.08
N ASN A 108 -18.53 -5.15 -15.67
CA ASN A 108 -18.41 -3.97 -16.54
C ASN A 108 -17.30 -3.05 -16.00
N PRO A 109 -16.02 -3.44 -16.15
CA PRO A 109 -14.91 -2.79 -15.46
C PRO A 109 -14.64 -1.39 -16.03
N PRO A 110 -13.93 -0.52 -15.28
CA PRO A 110 -13.45 0.75 -15.82
C PRO A 110 -12.50 0.50 -17.01
N TYR A 111 -12.57 1.36 -18.03
CA TYR A 111 -11.77 1.23 -19.25
C TYR A 111 -10.50 2.08 -19.17
N GLY A 112 -9.34 1.46 -19.41
CA GLY A 112 -8.08 2.19 -19.37
C GLY A 112 -6.85 1.30 -19.37
N ASP A 113 -5.71 1.92 -19.67
CA ASP A 113 -4.41 1.26 -19.49
C ASP A 113 -4.01 1.31 -18.01
N LEU A 114 -3.34 0.24 -17.55
CA LEU A 114 -2.75 0.21 -16.22
C LEU A 114 -1.51 1.10 -16.22
N VAL A 115 -1.57 2.21 -15.48
CA VAL A 115 -0.39 3.03 -15.18
C VAL A 115 0.43 2.33 -14.09
N ALA A 116 1.76 2.43 -14.16
CA ALA A 116 2.66 1.75 -13.21
C ALA A 116 2.37 2.07 -11.74
N ASP A 117 1.78 3.24 -11.47
CA ASP A 117 1.51 3.75 -10.11
C ASP A 117 0.12 3.38 -9.57
N HIS A 118 -0.72 2.67 -10.32
CA HIS A 118 -2.03 2.23 -9.83
C HIS A 118 -1.91 1.03 -8.89
N SER A 119 -2.63 1.09 -7.76
CA SER A 119 -2.86 -0.05 -6.86
C SER A 119 -3.39 -1.25 -7.66
N GLY A 120 -2.54 -2.27 -7.84
CA GLY A 120 -2.87 -3.47 -8.63
C GLY A 120 -2.04 -3.67 -9.90
N ALA A 121 -1.22 -2.70 -10.33
CA ALA A 121 -0.32 -2.89 -11.48
C ALA A 121 0.68 -4.04 -11.30
N SER A 122 1.09 -4.30 -10.05
CA SER A 122 1.91 -5.47 -9.66
C SER A 122 1.12 -6.78 -9.55
N GLN A 123 -0.21 -6.71 -9.44
CA GLN A 123 -1.08 -7.89 -9.33
C GLN A 123 -1.50 -8.44 -10.71
N TYR A 124 -1.31 -7.67 -11.78
CA TYR A 124 -1.55 -8.13 -13.14
C TYR A 124 -0.57 -9.25 -13.54
N GLN A 125 -1.10 -10.41 -13.91
CA GLN A 125 -0.30 -11.57 -14.31
C GLN A 125 -0.53 -11.87 -15.79
N GLY A 126 0.20 -11.18 -16.67
CA GLY A 126 0.07 -11.37 -18.12
C GLY A 126 1.24 -10.79 -18.89
N THR A 127 1.39 -11.25 -20.13
CA THR A 127 2.43 -10.78 -21.07
C THR A 127 1.87 -9.82 -22.11
N GLY A 128 0.55 -9.73 -22.27
CA GLY A 128 -0.11 -8.79 -23.18
C GLY A 128 -0.23 -7.37 -22.61
N ARG A 129 -0.95 -6.52 -23.35
CA ARG A 129 -1.19 -5.12 -22.96
C ARG A 129 -1.89 -5.07 -21.59
N ARG A 130 -1.30 -4.32 -20.66
CA ARG A 130 -1.81 -4.17 -19.28
C ARG A 130 -2.99 -3.21 -19.28
N ARG A 131 -4.17 -3.74 -19.01
CA ARG A 131 -5.44 -3.02 -19.06
C ARG A 131 -6.27 -3.27 -17.80
N LEU A 132 -7.01 -2.25 -17.36
CA LEU A 132 -7.89 -2.35 -16.18
C LEU A 132 -8.91 -3.47 -16.36
N GLU A 133 -9.50 -3.59 -17.54
CA GLU A 133 -10.50 -4.61 -17.88
C GLU A 133 -9.98 -6.03 -17.63
N LYS A 134 -8.72 -6.28 -18.00
CA LYS A 134 -8.07 -7.58 -17.80
C LYS A 134 -7.73 -7.84 -16.34
N MET A 135 -7.28 -6.81 -15.63
CA MET A 135 -6.93 -6.91 -14.21
C MET A 135 -8.18 -7.19 -13.36
N PHE A 136 -9.28 -6.48 -13.61
CA PHE A 136 -10.58 -6.75 -12.97
C PHE A 136 -11.08 -8.16 -13.29
N TYR A 137 -10.94 -8.62 -14.54
CA TYR A 137 -11.27 -9.99 -14.93
C TYR A 137 -10.45 -11.01 -14.14
N GLN A 138 -9.12 -10.85 -14.04
CA GLN A 138 -8.24 -11.76 -13.31
C GLN A 138 -8.58 -11.80 -11.82
N ARG A 139 -8.87 -10.65 -11.21
CA ARG A 139 -9.23 -10.56 -9.78
C ARG A 139 -10.58 -11.20 -9.48
N SER A 140 -11.54 -11.06 -10.40
CA SER A 140 -12.94 -11.46 -10.20
C SER A 140 -13.21 -12.91 -10.59
N LEU A 141 -12.50 -13.45 -11.59
CA LEU A 141 -12.70 -14.82 -12.06
C LEU A 141 -12.65 -15.86 -10.93
N PRO A 142 -11.69 -15.85 -9.97
CA PRO A 142 -11.66 -16.80 -8.86
C PRO A 142 -12.89 -16.78 -7.95
N LEU A 143 -13.65 -15.69 -7.93
CA LEU A 143 -14.82 -15.47 -7.06
C LEU A 143 -16.09 -16.13 -7.62
N LEU A 144 -16.19 -16.31 -8.94
CA LEU A 144 -17.31 -16.98 -9.61
C LEU A 144 -17.25 -18.51 -9.37
N GLN A 145 -18.33 -19.20 -9.02
CA GLN A 145 -18.26 -20.66 -8.86
C GLN A 145 -18.18 -21.39 -10.20
N TYR A 146 -17.75 -22.66 -10.21
CA TYR A 146 -17.88 -23.50 -11.41
C TYR A 146 -19.36 -23.74 -11.72
N GLY A 147 -19.72 -23.70 -13.00
CA GLY A 147 -21.11 -23.61 -13.46
C GLY A 147 -21.71 -22.21 -13.36
N GLY A 148 -21.00 -21.24 -12.76
CA GLY A 148 -21.43 -19.85 -12.66
C GLY A 148 -21.41 -19.12 -13.99
N VAL A 149 -22.26 -18.10 -14.12
CA VAL A 149 -22.44 -17.31 -15.33
C VAL A 149 -21.56 -16.06 -15.26
N LEU A 150 -20.84 -15.78 -16.34
CA LEU A 150 -20.18 -14.49 -16.58
C LEU A 150 -21.03 -13.67 -17.55
N VAL A 151 -21.28 -12.42 -17.18
CA VAL A 151 -21.69 -11.35 -18.09
C VAL A 151 -20.54 -10.34 -18.12
N PHE A 152 -19.86 -10.22 -19.26
CA PHE A 152 -18.68 -9.36 -19.39
C PHE A 152 -18.88 -8.30 -20.46
N ILE A 153 -18.87 -7.04 -20.04
CA ILE A 153 -19.12 -5.88 -20.90
C ILE A 153 -17.83 -5.09 -21.04
N VAL A 154 -17.26 -5.10 -22.25
CA VAL A 154 -16.00 -4.41 -22.56
C VAL A 154 -16.02 -3.87 -23.99
N PRO A 155 -15.21 -2.85 -24.31
CA PRO A 155 -15.00 -2.45 -25.70
C PRO A 155 -14.39 -3.59 -26.51
N HIS A 156 -14.84 -3.79 -27.75
CA HIS A 156 -14.38 -4.94 -28.57
C HIS A 156 -12.85 -4.98 -28.72
N TYR A 157 -12.18 -3.83 -28.85
CA TYR A 157 -10.73 -3.72 -29.04
C TYR A 157 -9.89 -4.23 -27.85
N VAL A 158 -10.51 -4.55 -26.71
CA VAL A 158 -9.84 -5.17 -25.55
C VAL A 158 -9.61 -6.66 -25.77
N LEU A 159 -10.34 -7.29 -26.71
CA LEU A 159 -10.27 -8.72 -27.03
C LEU A 159 -9.03 -9.09 -27.83
N ASP A 160 -7.86 -8.98 -27.20
CA ASP A 160 -6.60 -9.46 -27.76
C ASP A 160 -6.40 -10.97 -27.59
N ALA A 161 -5.28 -11.49 -28.10
CA ALA A 161 -4.99 -12.91 -28.07
C ALA A 161 -4.94 -13.50 -26.65
N GLU A 162 -4.51 -12.69 -25.67
CA GLU A 162 -4.40 -13.09 -24.27
C GLU A 162 -5.78 -13.22 -23.63
N LEU A 163 -6.61 -12.18 -23.71
CA LEU A 163 -7.96 -12.20 -23.12
C LEU A 163 -8.86 -13.24 -23.79
N CYS A 164 -8.83 -13.34 -25.12
CA CYS A 164 -9.52 -14.40 -25.85
C CYS A 164 -9.01 -15.80 -25.44
N GLY A 165 -7.71 -15.89 -25.20
CA GLY A 165 -7.04 -17.06 -24.62
C GLY A 165 -7.70 -17.49 -23.31
N TRP A 166 -7.80 -16.57 -22.36
CA TRP A 166 -8.40 -16.79 -21.04
C TRP A 166 -9.87 -17.16 -21.13
N LEU A 167 -10.69 -16.38 -21.85
CA LEU A 167 -12.13 -16.65 -21.99
C LEU A 167 -12.38 -18.08 -22.48
N CYS A 168 -11.71 -18.49 -23.56
CA CYS A 168 -11.85 -19.82 -24.15
C CYS A 168 -11.32 -20.96 -23.27
N ASN A 169 -10.43 -20.67 -22.31
CA ASN A 169 -9.88 -21.67 -21.39
C ASN A 169 -10.67 -21.74 -20.06
N HIS A 170 -11.47 -20.73 -19.74
CA HIS A 170 -12.20 -20.64 -18.47
C HIS A 170 -13.71 -20.85 -18.62
N PHE A 171 -14.25 -20.70 -19.82
CA PHE A 171 -15.69 -20.69 -20.07
C PHE A 171 -16.11 -21.59 -21.23
N THR A 172 -17.27 -22.22 -21.09
CA THR A 172 -18.05 -22.88 -22.16
C THR A 172 -19.27 -22.03 -22.50
N GLU A 173 -20.00 -22.41 -23.55
CA GLU A 173 -21.19 -21.67 -24.02
C GLU A 173 -20.91 -20.18 -24.24
N LEU A 174 -19.74 -19.87 -24.80
CA LEU A 174 -19.32 -18.50 -25.05
C LEU A 174 -20.13 -17.88 -26.19
N ARG A 175 -20.85 -16.81 -25.89
CA ARG A 175 -21.58 -16.00 -26.89
C ARG A 175 -21.17 -14.54 -26.76
N ILE A 176 -21.07 -13.84 -27.88
CA ILE A 176 -20.66 -12.43 -27.96
C ILE A 176 -21.63 -11.66 -28.83
N TYR A 177 -22.07 -10.51 -28.33
CA TYR A 177 -22.98 -9.59 -29.01
C TYR A 177 -22.48 -8.16 -28.91
N SER A 178 -22.82 -7.30 -29.86
CA SER A 178 -22.61 -5.86 -29.73
C SER A 178 -23.67 -5.25 -28.80
N ALA A 179 -23.23 -4.34 -27.93
CA ALA A 179 -24.11 -3.55 -27.08
C ALA A 179 -25.00 -2.64 -27.92
N ALA A 180 -26.16 -2.24 -27.37
CA ALA A 180 -27.12 -1.40 -28.08
C ALA A 180 -26.60 0.03 -28.28
N ASP A 181 -25.84 0.58 -27.32
CA ASP A 181 -25.20 1.88 -27.47
C ASP A 181 -23.85 1.75 -28.21
N PRO A 182 -23.71 2.35 -29.42
CA PRO A 182 -22.47 2.29 -30.19
C PRO A 182 -21.36 3.20 -29.63
N THR A 183 -21.65 4.10 -28.69
CA THR A 183 -20.73 5.16 -28.21
C THR A 183 -19.39 4.60 -27.74
N PHE A 184 -19.41 3.52 -26.96
CA PHE A 184 -18.22 2.90 -26.39
C PHE A 184 -17.75 1.65 -27.15
N LYS A 185 -18.42 1.32 -28.27
CA LYS A 185 -18.16 0.12 -29.07
C LYS A 185 -18.08 -1.15 -28.21
N GLN A 186 -18.98 -1.24 -27.23
CA GLN A 186 -19.01 -2.32 -26.26
C GLN A 186 -19.55 -3.60 -26.90
N VAL A 187 -19.06 -4.71 -26.38
CA VAL A 187 -19.60 -6.04 -26.60
C VAL A 187 -20.01 -6.64 -25.26
N VAL A 188 -21.08 -7.42 -25.28
CA VAL A 188 -21.55 -8.23 -24.15
C VAL A 188 -21.17 -9.68 -24.41
N ILE A 189 -20.39 -10.25 -23.50
CA ILE A 189 -19.92 -11.63 -23.59
C ILE A 189 -20.56 -12.44 -22.47
N PHE A 190 -21.19 -13.54 -22.84
CA PHE A 190 -21.75 -14.52 -21.91
C PHE A 190 -20.89 -15.78 -21.89
N GLY A 191 -20.80 -16.44 -20.74
CA GLY A 191 -20.15 -17.75 -20.65
C GLY A 191 -20.43 -18.46 -19.33
N ILE A 192 -20.31 -19.78 -19.34
CA ILE A 192 -20.44 -20.63 -18.15
C ILE A 192 -19.06 -21.07 -17.68
N ARG A 193 -18.70 -20.73 -16.44
CA ARG A 193 -17.37 -21.06 -15.88
C ARG A 193 -17.20 -22.57 -15.83
N THR A 194 -16.19 -23.09 -16.48
CA THR A 194 -15.90 -24.53 -16.51
C THR A 194 -14.52 -24.87 -15.97
N ARG A 195 -14.30 -26.15 -15.66
CA ARG A 195 -12.96 -26.68 -15.38
C ARG A 195 -12.28 -27.03 -16.70
N ARG A 196 -10.97 -26.95 -16.73
CA ARG A 196 -10.18 -27.21 -17.95
C ARG A 196 -10.41 -28.62 -18.54
N GLN A 197 -10.69 -29.59 -17.69
CA GLN A 197 -10.98 -30.98 -18.09
C GLN A 197 -12.36 -31.15 -18.76
N ASP A 198 -13.29 -30.23 -18.51
CA ASP A 198 -14.68 -30.28 -18.97
C ASP A 198 -14.91 -29.33 -20.16
N LEU A 199 -13.82 -28.82 -20.76
CA LEU A 199 -13.88 -27.95 -21.93
C LEU A 199 -14.29 -28.73 -23.19
N ALA A 200 -14.97 -28.02 -24.09
CA ALA A 200 -15.39 -28.53 -25.39
C ALA A 200 -14.22 -29.04 -26.27
N GLN A 201 -14.54 -29.68 -27.40
CA GLN A 201 -13.50 -30.23 -28.28
C GLN A 201 -12.53 -29.15 -28.76
N PRO A 202 -11.22 -29.47 -28.94
CA PRO A 202 -10.21 -28.47 -29.34
C PRO A 202 -10.54 -27.66 -30.60
N ARG A 203 -11.31 -28.22 -31.53
CA ARG A 203 -11.74 -27.55 -32.76
C ARG A 203 -12.74 -26.41 -32.51
N GLU A 204 -13.74 -26.62 -31.65
CA GLU A 204 -14.74 -25.62 -31.29
C GLU A 204 -14.10 -24.44 -30.55
N ILE A 205 -13.21 -24.73 -29.59
CA ILE A 205 -12.43 -23.72 -28.86
C ILE A 205 -11.61 -22.87 -29.83
N THR A 206 -10.98 -23.51 -30.82
CA THR A 206 -10.19 -22.80 -31.84
C THR A 206 -11.05 -21.89 -32.70
N HIS A 207 -12.26 -22.33 -33.07
CA HIS A 207 -13.20 -21.53 -33.85
C HIS A 207 -13.70 -20.31 -33.06
N ILE A 208 -14.15 -20.51 -31.82
CA ILE A 208 -14.61 -19.43 -30.94
C ILE A 208 -13.47 -18.43 -30.68
N ARG A 209 -12.26 -18.91 -30.39
CA ARG A 209 -11.09 -18.03 -30.18
C ARG A 209 -10.81 -17.15 -31.40
N LYS A 210 -10.83 -17.73 -32.60
CA LYS A 210 -10.64 -16.98 -33.85
C LYS A 210 -11.74 -15.94 -34.05
N ARG A 211 -13.00 -16.28 -33.76
CA ARG A 211 -14.14 -15.34 -33.85
C ARG A 211 -13.96 -14.16 -32.89
N LEU A 212 -13.62 -14.42 -31.62
CA LEU A 212 -13.39 -13.37 -30.63
C LEU A 212 -12.23 -12.44 -31.03
N GLN A 213 -11.13 -13.01 -31.55
CA GLN A 213 -9.98 -12.24 -32.04
C GLN A 213 -10.33 -11.39 -33.27
N ALA A 214 -11.09 -11.94 -34.22
CA ALA A 214 -11.53 -11.20 -35.40
C ALA A 214 -12.43 -10.00 -35.02
N ILE A 215 -13.31 -10.18 -34.03
CA ILE A 215 -14.11 -9.08 -33.47
C ILE A 215 -13.22 -8.07 -32.74
N GLY A 216 -12.25 -8.54 -31.96
CA GLY A 216 -11.29 -7.69 -31.26
C GLY A 216 -10.46 -6.80 -32.18
N ASN A 217 -9.99 -7.38 -33.28
CA ASN A 217 -9.23 -6.69 -34.32
C ASN A 217 -10.10 -5.79 -35.23
N GLY A 218 -11.44 -5.86 -35.12
CA GLY A 218 -12.36 -5.15 -36.00
C GLY A 218 -12.49 -5.74 -37.41
N GLU A 219 -12.00 -6.96 -37.62
CA GLU A 219 -12.15 -7.72 -38.88
C GLU A 219 -13.58 -8.25 -39.06
N GLN A 220 -14.27 -8.50 -37.94
CA GLN A 220 -15.67 -8.92 -37.89
C GLN A 220 -16.44 -8.04 -36.91
N THR A 221 -17.74 -7.87 -37.12
CA THR A 221 -18.63 -7.20 -36.18
C THR A 221 -19.47 -8.23 -35.44
N ALA A 222 -19.59 -8.08 -34.11
CA ALA A 222 -20.47 -8.92 -33.32
C ALA A 222 -21.93 -8.66 -33.68
N GLU A 223 -22.74 -9.72 -33.73
CA GLU A 223 -24.19 -9.61 -33.92
C GLU A 223 -24.82 -8.73 -32.85
N ALA A 224 -25.85 -7.95 -33.19
CA ALA A 224 -26.52 -7.10 -32.23
C ALA A 224 -27.17 -7.95 -31.13
N LEU A 225 -27.07 -7.50 -29.87
CA LEU A 225 -27.73 -8.17 -28.76
C LEU A 225 -29.24 -8.23 -29.03
N PRO A 226 -29.85 -9.43 -29.08
CA PRO A 226 -31.22 -9.58 -29.57
C PRO A 226 -32.22 -8.97 -28.59
N ALA A 227 -33.31 -8.42 -29.12
CA ALA A 227 -34.41 -7.88 -28.31
C ALA A 227 -35.19 -8.97 -27.55
N SER A 228 -35.16 -10.20 -28.08
CA SER A 228 -35.80 -11.37 -27.47
C SER A 228 -34.82 -12.52 -27.51
N TRP A 229 -34.56 -13.12 -26.35
CA TRP A 229 -33.63 -14.24 -26.26
C TRP A 229 -34.29 -15.51 -26.81
N GLN A 230 -33.69 -16.12 -27.84
CA GLN A 230 -34.24 -17.31 -28.50
C GLN A 230 -33.47 -18.60 -28.16
N GLU A 231 -32.28 -18.45 -27.57
CA GLU A 231 -31.42 -19.54 -27.18
C GLU A 231 -31.77 -20.05 -25.76
N GLU A 232 -31.19 -21.17 -25.35
CA GLU A 232 -31.26 -21.58 -23.94
C GLU A 232 -30.63 -20.48 -23.05
N PRO A 233 -31.36 -19.97 -22.03
CA PRO A 233 -30.84 -18.96 -21.12
C PRO A 233 -29.71 -19.47 -20.24
N TYR A 234 -28.82 -18.56 -19.84
CA TYR A 234 -27.76 -18.83 -18.88
C TYR A 234 -28.34 -18.94 -17.47
N ARG A 235 -28.43 -20.19 -16.98
CA ARG A 235 -28.96 -20.47 -15.65
C ARG A 235 -27.93 -20.17 -14.58
N ILE A 236 -28.29 -19.30 -13.63
CA ILE A 236 -27.44 -18.95 -12.50
C ILE A 236 -27.55 -20.05 -11.44
N PRO A 237 -26.44 -20.74 -11.08
CA PRO A 237 -26.47 -21.80 -10.09
C PRO A 237 -26.72 -21.26 -8.67
N PRO A 238 -27.34 -22.06 -7.78
CA PRO A 238 -27.47 -21.68 -6.38
C PRO A 238 -26.10 -21.59 -5.70
N ALA A 239 -26.01 -20.82 -4.62
CA ALA A 239 -24.82 -20.79 -3.79
C ALA A 239 -24.62 -22.16 -3.12
N THR A 240 -23.40 -22.69 -3.26
CA THR A 240 -23.01 -24.02 -2.74
C THR A 240 -22.08 -23.93 -1.53
N THR A 241 -21.51 -22.76 -1.28
CA THR A 241 -20.50 -22.49 -0.26
C THR A 241 -20.96 -21.40 0.70
N ASP A 242 -20.40 -21.36 1.90
CA ASP A 242 -20.58 -20.23 2.81
C ASP A 242 -19.66 -19.06 2.41
N LEU A 243 -20.11 -17.84 2.70
CA LEU A 243 -19.39 -16.61 2.39
C LEU A 243 -18.70 -16.10 3.66
N ASP A 244 -17.59 -16.74 4.00
CA ASP A 244 -16.81 -16.43 5.21
C ASP A 244 -16.12 -15.06 5.14
N HIS A 245 -15.69 -14.64 3.95
CA HIS A 245 -14.95 -13.41 3.74
C HIS A 245 -15.65 -12.51 2.72
N PHE A 246 -15.97 -11.30 3.16
CA PHE A 246 -16.39 -10.18 2.31
C PHE A 246 -16.15 -8.87 3.04
N TYR A 247 -14.90 -8.42 3.03
CA TYR A 247 -14.48 -7.21 3.73
C TYR A 247 -13.29 -6.55 3.03
N ARG A 248 -13.11 -5.27 3.32
CA ARG A 248 -11.95 -4.49 2.91
C ARG A 248 -10.74 -4.81 3.81
N LEU A 249 -9.56 -4.91 3.23
CA LEU A 249 -8.31 -5.17 3.97
C LEU A 249 -7.82 -3.93 4.72
N THR A 250 -7.85 -2.77 4.08
CA THR A 250 -7.54 -1.50 4.74
C THR A 250 -8.69 -1.03 5.62
N LEU A 251 -8.37 -0.56 6.83
CA LEU A 251 -9.35 0.01 7.74
C LEU A 251 -9.85 1.36 7.21
N GLU A 252 -11.16 1.54 7.13
CA GLU A 252 -11.76 2.84 6.82
C GLU A 252 -11.62 3.76 8.05
N PRO A 253 -10.94 4.92 7.95
CA PRO A 253 -10.66 5.78 9.10
C PRO A 253 -11.92 6.21 9.87
N GLU A 254 -12.99 6.55 9.16
CA GLU A 254 -14.26 6.98 9.74
C GLU A 254 -14.93 5.84 10.49
N GLN A 255 -14.97 4.64 9.89
CA GLN A 255 -15.54 3.45 10.53
C GLN A 255 -14.70 3.03 11.75
N LEU A 256 -13.37 3.04 11.64
CA LEU A 256 -12.47 2.74 12.74
C LEU A 256 -12.66 3.72 13.89
N ASN A 257 -12.77 5.02 13.59
CA ASN A 257 -13.02 6.03 14.61
C ASN A 257 -14.36 5.77 15.34
N GLN A 258 -15.42 5.44 14.60
CA GLN A 258 -16.71 5.07 15.20
C GLN A 258 -16.58 3.84 16.11
N GLU A 259 -15.87 2.80 15.67
CA GLU A 259 -15.66 1.58 16.46
C GLU A 259 -14.79 1.82 17.69
N VAL A 260 -13.75 2.65 17.59
CA VAL A 260 -12.91 3.07 18.73
C VAL A 260 -13.75 3.82 19.77
N GLN A 261 -14.63 4.72 19.32
CA GLN A 261 -15.55 5.45 20.22
C GLN A 261 -16.61 4.53 20.85
N ARG A 262 -17.09 3.53 20.10
CA ARG A 262 -18.08 2.54 20.56
C ARG A 262 -17.50 1.59 21.58
N LEU A 263 -16.35 0.98 21.28
CA LEU A 263 -15.72 -0.03 22.11
C LEU A 263 -14.98 0.59 23.29
N ARG A 264 -14.43 1.80 23.13
CA ARG A 264 -13.59 2.55 24.08
C ARG A 264 -12.32 1.83 24.57
N GLY A 265 -12.21 0.52 24.37
CA GLY A 265 -11.08 -0.30 24.85
C GLY A 265 -10.89 -0.16 26.37
N MET A 266 -9.64 -0.27 26.80
CA MET A 266 -9.24 -0.03 28.21
C MET A 266 -8.99 1.45 28.51
N TRP A 267 -9.22 2.36 27.56
CA TRP A 267 -8.95 3.78 27.76
C TRP A 267 -9.75 4.42 28.90
N PRO A 268 -11.03 4.08 29.16
CA PRO A 268 -11.77 4.61 30.30
C PRO A 268 -11.13 4.25 31.65
N ASP A 269 -10.52 3.07 31.72
CA ASP A 269 -9.88 2.53 32.93
C ASP A 269 -8.36 2.71 32.89
N PHE A 270 -7.84 3.58 32.02
CA PHE A 270 -6.40 3.75 31.85
C PHE A 270 -5.71 4.10 33.17
N THR A 271 -6.29 5.01 33.96
CA THR A 271 -5.75 5.36 35.29
C THR A 271 -5.89 4.23 36.30
N LEU A 272 -6.90 3.36 36.18
CA LEU A 272 -7.03 2.20 37.06
C LEU A 272 -5.91 1.19 36.81
N HIS A 273 -5.59 0.93 35.53
CA HIS A 273 -4.61 -0.10 35.13
C HIS A 273 -3.18 0.40 35.10
N PHE A 274 -2.97 1.66 34.70
CA PHE A 274 -1.66 2.27 34.48
C PHE A 274 -1.39 3.46 35.39
N GLY A 275 -2.39 3.93 36.14
CA GLY A 275 -2.14 4.89 37.21
C GLY A 275 -1.36 4.19 38.30
N GLN A 276 -0.05 4.47 38.35
CA GLN A 276 0.68 4.31 39.59
C GLN A 276 0.02 5.27 40.59
N LEU A 277 -0.88 4.75 41.43
CA LEU A 277 -1.20 5.38 42.71
C LEU A 277 0.16 5.60 43.37
N GLY A 278 0.63 6.85 43.30
CA GLY A 278 1.95 7.22 43.80
C GLY A 278 2.00 6.81 45.25
N ALA A 279 2.69 5.70 45.54
CA ALA A 279 3.16 5.45 46.88
C ALA A 279 3.94 6.70 47.24
N GLN A 280 3.42 7.51 48.16
CA GLN A 280 4.14 8.69 48.60
C GLN A 280 5.54 8.22 48.99
N PRO A 281 6.59 8.67 48.27
CA PRO A 281 7.92 8.19 48.55
C PRO A 281 8.22 8.55 50.00
N ARG A 282 8.38 7.52 50.85
CA ARG A 282 8.75 7.75 52.24
C ARG A 282 10.13 8.41 52.21
N PRO A 283 10.30 9.57 52.86
CA PRO A 283 11.60 10.22 52.88
C PRO A 283 12.62 9.24 53.49
N PRO A 284 13.82 9.12 52.91
CA PRO A 284 14.85 8.26 53.48
C PRO A 284 15.19 8.73 54.90
N VAL A 285 15.49 7.80 55.79
CA VAL A 285 15.80 8.08 57.22
C VAL A 285 17.00 9.03 57.37
N ARG A 286 17.85 9.13 56.33
CA ARG A 286 18.97 10.05 56.24
C ARG A 286 18.94 10.79 54.91
N GLU A 287 19.32 12.06 54.93
CA GLU A 287 19.47 12.87 53.73
C GLU A 287 20.43 12.20 52.74
N LEU A 288 20.01 12.11 51.47
CA LEU A 288 20.83 11.57 50.41
C LEU A 288 21.99 12.54 50.13
N SER A 289 23.21 12.03 50.23
CA SER A 289 24.39 12.79 49.80
C SER A 289 24.33 13.08 48.30
N ARG A 290 25.12 14.08 47.85
CA ARG A 290 25.26 14.43 46.43
C ARG A 290 25.66 13.25 45.54
N TRP A 291 26.42 12.29 46.08
CA TRP A 291 26.80 11.07 45.38
C TRP A 291 25.59 10.17 45.07
N HIS A 292 24.70 9.96 46.06
CA HIS A 292 23.49 9.16 45.86
C HIS A 292 22.57 9.77 44.81
N LEU A 293 22.43 11.11 44.82
CA LEU A 293 21.64 11.82 43.82
C LEU A 293 22.23 11.68 42.42
N ALA A 294 23.56 11.82 42.28
CA ALA A 294 24.25 11.64 41.00
C ALA A 294 24.11 10.20 40.47
N LEU A 295 24.23 9.20 41.34
CA LEU A 295 24.07 7.79 40.99
C LEU A 295 22.63 7.46 40.57
N ALA A 296 21.63 7.94 41.31
CA ALA A 296 20.22 7.71 41.00
C ALA A 296 19.80 8.42 39.70
N LEU A 297 20.35 9.61 39.45
CA LEU A 297 20.20 10.32 38.18
C LEU A 297 20.82 9.51 37.04
N ALA A 298 22.07 9.06 37.17
CA ALA A 298 22.77 8.27 36.17
C ALA A 298 22.10 6.91 35.86
N ALA A 299 21.55 6.25 36.89
CA ALA A 299 20.84 4.99 36.75
C ALA A 299 19.43 5.14 36.13
N GLY A 300 19.00 6.37 35.79
CA GLY A 300 17.68 6.65 35.23
C GLY A 300 16.54 6.65 36.26
N ALA A 301 16.84 6.38 37.54
CA ALA A 301 15.86 6.36 38.63
C ALA A 301 15.32 7.76 38.97
N ILE A 302 16.09 8.80 38.68
CA ILE A 302 15.64 10.20 38.73
C ILE A 302 15.59 10.70 37.28
N SER A 303 14.40 11.03 36.80
CA SER A 303 14.16 11.61 35.47
C SER A 303 13.07 12.67 35.57
N GLY A 304 13.16 13.73 34.76
CA GLY A 304 12.15 14.79 34.73
C GLY A 304 12.72 16.20 34.60
N VAL A 305 11.85 17.19 34.82
CA VAL A 305 12.19 18.61 34.68
C VAL A 305 12.84 19.12 35.98
N VAL A 306 14.04 19.69 35.86
CA VAL A 306 14.76 20.32 36.96
C VAL A 306 14.95 21.80 36.67
N THR A 307 14.56 22.64 37.63
CA THR A 307 14.74 24.08 37.57
C THR A 307 15.80 24.51 38.58
N SER A 308 16.88 25.11 38.09
CA SER A 308 17.92 25.74 38.91
C SER A 308 17.38 26.99 39.60
N LYS A 309 17.98 27.36 40.74
CA LYS A 309 17.74 28.65 41.43
C LYS A 309 18.00 29.87 40.53
N THR A 310 18.81 29.70 39.49
CA THR A 310 19.13 30.73 38.48
C THR A 310 18.12 30.78 37.33
N GLY A 311 17.03 30.01 37.38
CA GLY A 311 16.00 29.96 36.33
C GLY A 311 16.30 29.02 35.16
N ARG A 312 17.45 28.33 35.16
CA ARG A 312 17.79 27.34 34.13
C ARG A 312 16.87 26.12 34.24
N VAL A 313 16.22 25.71 33.15
CA VAL A 313 15.29 24.58 33.08
C VAL A 313 15.91 23.48 32.23
N LEU A 314 16.12 22.30 32.82
CA LEU A 314 16.66 21.13 32.12
C LEU A 314 15.70 19.94 32.25
N VAL A 315 15.45 19.22 31.16
CA VAL A 315 14.80 17.91 31.21
C VAL A 315 15.88 16.85 31.25
N LEU A 316 15.96 16.11 32.36
CA LEU A 316 17.01 15.14 32.62
C LEU A 316 16.51 13.72 32.40
N LYS A 317 17.37 12.90 31.79
CA LYS A 317 17.21 11.45 31.71
C LYS A 317 18.56 10.77 31.90
N GLY A 318 18.62 9.89 32.88
CA GLY A 318 19.75 8.97 33.03
C GLY A 318 19.62 7.75 32.15
N ASP A 319 20.76 7.23 31.75
CA ASP A 319 20.89 5.95 31.08
C ASP A 319 22.19 5.27 31.52
N THR A 320 22.23 3.95 31.51
CA THR A 320 23.45 3.19 31.81
C THR A 320 23.57 2.08 30.79
N TYR A 321 24.62 2.14 29.98
CA TYR A 321 24.91 1.08 29.01
C TYR A 321 26.09 0.24 29.47
N LYS A 322 26.12 -0.99 28.97
CA LYS A 322 27.17 -1.96 29.26
C LYS A 322 28.20 -1.92 28.15
N ASP A 323 29.42 -1.56 28.50
CA ASP A 323 30.59 -1.55 27.62
C ASP A 323 31.51 -2.75 27.95
N LYS A 324 32.34 -3.19 27.01
CA LYS A 324 33.28 -4.31 27.20
C LYS A 324 34.70 -3.86 26.96
N VAL A 325 35.48 -3.78 28.04
CA VAL A 325 36.90 -3.46 27.96
C VAL A 325 37.70 -4.74 27.74
N ARG A 326 38.50 -4.79 26.67
CA ARG A 326 39.37 -5.92 26.35
C ARG A 326 40.79 -5.62 26.79
N LYS A 327 41.37 -6.49 27.62
CA LYS A 327 42.79 -6.48 27.97
C LYS A 327 43.43 -7.76 27.46
N THR A 328 44.51 -7.65 26.70
CA THR A 328 45.31 -8.80 26.29
C THR A 328 46.59 -8.82 27.12
N GLU A 329 46.85 -9.93 27.79
CA GLU A 329 48.11 -10.19 28.49
C GLU A 329 48.82 -11.34 27.79
N PHE A 330 50.13 -11.19 27.57
CA PHE A 330 50.99 -12.23 27.01
C PHE A 330 51.85 -12.80 28.13
N THR A 331 51.77 -14.11 28.33
CA THR A 331 52.61 -14.84 29.28
C THR A 331 53.47 -15.82 28.52
N GLU A 332 54.78 -15.68 28.67
CA GLU A 332 55.80 -16.55 28.07
C GLU A 332 56.29 -17.53 29.14
N ASP A 333 56.25 -18.83 28.84
CA ASP A 333 56.75 -19.88 29.73
C ASP A 333 58.28 -20.09 29.59
N GLN A 334 58.86 -20.91 30.48
CA GLN A 334 60.31 -21.17 30.49
C GLN A 334 60.80 -21.97 29.26
N ASP A 335 59.88 -22.53 28.47
CA ASP A 335 60.16 -23.29 27.25
C ASP A 335 59.97 -22.43 25.98
N GLY A 336 59.66 -21.14 26.12
CA GLY A 336 59.53 -20.16 25.03
C GLY A 336 58.18 -20.16 24.31
N ASN A 337 57.14 -20.79 24.88
CA ASN A 337 55.79 -20.70 24.34
C ASN A 337 55.08 -19.46 24.88
N VAL A 338 54.56 -18.64 23.97
CA VAL A 338 53.77 -17.44 24.29
C VAL A 338 52.29 -17.78 24.31
N SER A 339 51.65 -17.61 25.47
CA SER A 339 50.20 -17.74 25.65
C SER A 339 49.53 -16.36 25.67
N GLU A 340 48.53 -16.15 24.81
CA GLU A 340 47.71 -14.93 24.79
C GLU A 340 46.45 -15.13 25.63
N VAL A 341 46.33 -14.41 26.74
CA VAL A 341 45.11 -14.40 27.58
C VAL A 341 44.34 -13.12 27.30
N ARG A 342 43.11 -13.26 26.76
CA ARG A 342 42.20 -12.15 26.48
C ARG A 342 41.16 -12.05 27.59
N ILE A 343 41.25 -11.01 28.41
CA ILE A 343 40.30 -10.72 29.49
C ILE A 343 39.27 -9.71 28.97
N LEU A 344 38.00 -10.11 28.97
CA LEU A 344 36.87 -9.24 28.67
C LEU A 344 36.22 -8.81 29.99
N THR A 345 36.30 -7.53 30.33
CA THR A 345 35.67 -6.98 31.53
C THR A 345 34.47 -6.13 31.15
N ASP A 346 33.31 -6.50 31.68
CA ASP A 346 32.09 -5.71 31.55
C ASP A 346 32.20 -4.43 32.39
N ARG A 347 32.09 -3.27 31.75
CA ARG A 347 32.12 -1.94 32.36
C ARG A 347 30.76 -1.27 32.18
N PHE A 348 30.09 -0.92 33.26
CA PHE A 348 28.85 -0.14 33.19
C PHE A 348 29.17 1.35 33.13
N VAL A 349 28.76 2.01 32.05
CA VAL A 349 29.06 3.42 31.80
C VAL A 349 27.77 4.24 31.99
N PRO A 350 27.69 5.04 33.06
CA PRO A 350 26.58 5.96 33.26
C PRO A 350 26.64 7.14 32.28
N ILE A 351 25.50 7.46 31.68
CA ILE A 351 25.26 8.65 30.86
C ILE A 351 24.12 9.45 31.49
N ILE A 352 24.28 10.75 31.59
CA ILE A 352 23.18 11.68 31.89
C ILE A 352 22.96 12.56 30.66
N ARG A 353 21.74 12.56 30.11
CA ARG A 353 21.32 13.49 29.06
C ARG A 353 20.43 14.58 29.66
N ALA A 354 20.70 15.81 29.30
CA ALA A 354 19.98 16.99 29.78
C ALA A 354 19.56 17.85 28.59
N TRP A 355 18.25 17.93 28.33
CA TRP A 355 17.69 18.83 27.32
C TRP A 355 17.47 20.21 27.92
N ASP A 356 18.15 21.23 27.41
CA ASP A 356 18.03 22.59 27.90
C ASP A 356 16.77 23.25 27.35
N MET A 357 15.80 23.49 28.22
CA MET A 357 14.52 24.14 27.91
C MET A 357 14.44 25.54 28.51
N THR A 358 15.57 26.12 28.91
CA THR A 358 15.61 27.46 29.49
C THR A 358 15.17 28.51 28.44
N PRO A 359 14.09 29.27 28.66
CA PRO A 359 13.64 30.26 27.70
C PRO A 359 14.70 31.33 27.45
N GLY A 360 15.02 31.59 26.17
CA GLY A 360 16.01 32.60 25.77
C GLY A 360 17.47 32.19 25.97
N SER A 361 17.75 30.93 26.34
CA SER A 361 19.11 30.41 26.41
C SER A 361 19.68 30.15 25.01
N ILE A 362 20.98 30.41 24.82
CA ILE A 362 21.71 30.03 23.60
C ILE A 362 21.69 28.53 23.32
N ASN A 363 21.44 27.73 24.36
CA ASN A 363 21.34 26.27 24.26
C ASN A 363 19.88 25.78 24.30
N GLN A 364 18.89 26.67 24.22
CA GLN A 364 17.48 26.26 24.22
C GLN A 364 17.23 25.27 23.09
N GLY A 365 16.68 24.10 23.43
CA GLY A 365 16.45 23.00 22.50
C GLY A 365 17.60 22.01 22.36
N ARG A 366 18.79 22.27 22.94
CA ARG A 366 19.97 21.40 22.80
C ARG A 366 20.07 20.35 23.91
N VAL A 367 20.61 19.18 23.57
CA VAL A 367 20.89 18.10 24.52
C VAL A 367 22.36 18.15 24.95
N ILE A 368 22.58 18.14 26.26
CA ILE A 368 23.89 18.10 26.92
C ILE A 368 24.08 16.68 27.47
N THR A 369 25.22 16.06 27.16
CA THR A 369 25.54 14.70 27.61
C THR A 369 26.71 14.73 28.59
N ILE A 370 26.56 14.09 29.73
CA ILE A 370 27.60 13.92 30.76
C ILE A 370 27.88 12.41 30.90
N SER A 371 29.12 11.98 30.66
CA SER A 371 29.55 10.59 30.77
C SER A 371 30.85 10.46 31.58
N SER A 372 31.09 9.28 32.16
CA SER A 372 32.28 9.01 32.99
C SER A 372 33.50 8.45 32.23
N SER A 373 33.44 8.38 30.90
CA SER A 373 34.57 7.96 30.04
C SER A 373 35.44 9.16 29.67
N ALA A 374 36.74 9.09 30.00
CA ALA A 374 37.75 10.10 29.63
C ALA A 374 38.48 9.78 28.32
N ASP A 375 38.04 8.75 27.58
CA ASP A 375 38.43 8.56 26.18
C ASP A 375 37.71 9.60 25.32
N PRO A 376 38.32 10.06 24.22
CA PRO A 376 37.71 11.04 23.35
C PRO A 376 36.32 10.50 23.03
N SER A 377 35.34 11.36 23.28
CA SER A 377 34.03 11.33 22.64
C SER A 377 34.00 10.32 21.49
N PRO A 378 33.06 9.35 21.42
CA PRO A 378 32.67 8.87 20.09
C PRO A 378 32.47 10.16 19.30
N GLU A 379 33.26 10.35 18.22
CA GLU A 379 33.47 11.67 17.58
C GLU A 379 32.26 12.54 17.85
N PRO A 380 32.42 13.70 18.55
CA PRO A 380 31.26 14.49 18.94
C PRO A 380 30.37 14.52 17.72
N ASP A 381 29.15 13.96 17.84
CA ASP A 381 28.15 13.97 16.77
C ASP A 381 28.32 15.33 16.13
N LYS A 382 28.94 15.37 14.92
CA LYS A 382 29.49 16.60 14.36
C LYS A 382 28.35 17.60 14.53
N PRO A 383 28.61 18.73 15.22
CA PRO A 383 27.57 19.57 15.79
C PRO A 383 26.49 19.71 14.75
N ASP A 384 25.27 19.19 15.00
CA ASP A 384 24.14 19.12 14.07
C ASP A 384 24.45 20.00 12.88
N THR A 385 25.07 19.41 11.85
CA THR A 385 25.76 20.22 10.86
C THR A 385 24.70 21.11 10.26
N ALA A 386 24.85 22.43 10.47
CA ALA A 386 23.78 23.38 10.23
C ALA A 386 23.20 23.11 8.85
N VAL A 387 21.93 22.76 8.80
CA VAL A 387 21.24 22.48 7.54
C VAL A 387 21.31 23.76 6.72
N ILE A 388 22.10 23.75 5.66
CA ILE A 388 22.38 24.95 4.85
C ILE A 388 21.33 25.16 3.74
N PHE A 389 20.53 24.14 3.44
CA PHE A 389 19.36 24.22 2.55
C PHE A 389 18.33 23.12 2.88
N ASP A 390 17.06 23.35 2.55
CA ASP A 390 15.99 22.36 2.66
C ASP A 390 16.12 21.31 1.54
N PRO A 391 16.19 19.99 1.84
CA PRO A 391 16.28 18.96 0.81
C PRO A 391 14.97 18.72 0.03
N GLY A 392 13.85 19.33 0.45
CA GLY A 392 12.56 19.05 -0.14
C GLY A 392 12.16 17.58 0.00
N ARG A 393 11.57 17.00 -1.04
CA ARG A 393 11.18 15.58 -1.04
C ARG A 393 12.40 14.70 -1.30
N VAL A 394 12.75 13.87 -0.33
CA VAL A 394 13.82 12.87 -0.48
C VAL A 394 13.26 11.63 -1.19
N VAL A 395 13.93 11.19 -2.25
CA VAL A 395 13.60 9.98 -3.01
C VAL A 395 14.85 9.12 -3.23
N LEU A 396 14.65 7.81 -3.36
CA LEU A 396 15.72 6.85 -3.62
C LEU A 396 15.47 6.19 -4.97
N THR A 397 16.51 5.94 -5.76
CA THR A 397 16.38 5.04 -6.91
C THR A 397 16.10 3.63 -6.43
N ARG A 398 15.56 2.80 -7.33
CA ARG A 398 15.23 1.40 -7.02
C ARG A 398 16.44 0.62 -6.52
N ALA A 399 17.63 0.88 -7.05
CA ALA A 399 18.85 0.20 -6.63
C ALA A 399 19.29 0.60 -5.22
N VAL A 400 19.28 1.90 -4.90
CA VAL A 400 19.56 2.39 -3.53
C VAL A 400 18.52 1.89 -2.52
N HIS A 401 17.23 1.87 -2.91
CA HIS A 401 16.17 1.32 -2.07
C HIS A 401 16.36 -0.17 -1.80
N HIS A 402 16.78 -0.95 -2.80
CA HIS A 402 17.09 -2.37 -2.64
C HIS A 402 18.25 -2.61 -1.64
N LEU A 403 19.32 -1.80 -1.70
CA LEU A 403 20.43 -1.89 -0.74
C LEU A 403 19.99 -1.58 0.70
N LEU A 404 19.06 -0.62 0.87
CA LEU A 404 18.45 -0.30 2.16
C LEU A 404 17.62 -1.48 2.70
N GLU A 405 16.71 -2.03 1.90
CA GLU A 405 15.84 -3.14 2.33
C GLU A 405 16.63 -4.39 2.78
N HIS A 406 17.79 -4.63 2.15
CA HIS A 406 18.67 -5.75 2.48
C HIS A 406 19.67 -5.42 3.61
N GLY A 407 19.58 -4.23 4.21
CA GLY A 407 20.45 -3.80 5.31
C GLY A 407 21.92 -3.59 4.91
N GLN A 408 22.19 -3.41 3.61
CA GLN A 408 23.55 -3.24 3.06
C GLN A 408 23.98 -1.77 3.03
N LEU A 409 23.03 -0.82 3.07
CA LEU A 409 23.31 0.62 3.06
C LEU A 409 22.37 1.36 4.02
N ASP A 410 22.94 2.19 4.90
CA ASP A 410 22.20 3.26 5.61
C ASP A 410 22.46 4.60 4.89
N PRO A 411 21.46 5.20 4.21
CA PRO A 411 21.61 6.46 3.49
C PRO A 411 21.61 7.70 4.41
N THR A 412 21.17 7.56 5.66
CA THR A 412 20.99 8.66 6.62
C THR A 412 22.25 9.51 6.85
N PRO A 413 23.45 8.93 7.10
CA PRO A 413 24.66 9.72 7.29
C PRO A 413 25.05 10.53 6.04
N TYR A 414 24.83 9.99 4.85
CA TYR A 414 25.20 10.64 3.59
C TYR A 414 24.26 11.80 3.25
N LEU A 415 22.95 11.63 3.48
CA LEU A 415 21.98 12.71 3.34
C LEU A 415 22.28 13.87 4.31
N ARG A 416 22.63 13.56 5.57
CA ARG A 416 23.02 14.59 6.55
C ARG A 416 24.25 15.38 6.10
N ARG A 417 25.24 14.71 5.53
CA ARG A 417 26.43 15.36 4.97
C ARG A 417 26.05 16.29 3.81
N HIS A 418 25.18 15.83 2.91
CA HIS A 418 24.71 16.62 1.77
C HIS A 418 24.02 17.92 2.18
N ILE A 419 23.03 17.85 3.07
CA ILE A 419 22.28 19.03 3.53
C ILE A 419 23.09 19.99 4.39
N SER A 420 24.29 19.56 4.81
CA SER A 420 25.26 20.40 5.52
C SER A 420 26.36 20.99 4.64
N GLY A 421 26.34 20.72 3.33
CA GLY A 421 27.34 21.22 2.41
C GLY A 421 28.67 20.46 2.44
N ASP A 422 28.70 19.27 3.03
CA ASP A 422 29.79 18.32 2.83
C ASP A 422 29.51 17.51 1.57
N TRP A 423 30.08 17.95 0.45
CA TRP A 423 29.80 17.36 -0.87
C TRP A 423 30.55 16.05 -1.16
N GLY A 424 31.33 15.54 -0.21
CA GLY A 424 32.10 14.31 -0.33
C GLY A 424 33.22 14.38 -1.37
N GLU A 425 33.35 13.31 -2.15
CA GLU A 425 34.44 13.02 -3.10
C GLU A 425 34.21 13.68 -4.46
N LEU A 426 34.00 15.00 -4.47
CA LEU A 426 33.91 15.79 -5.71
C LEU A 426 35.24 16.48 -6.03
N PRO A 427 35.56 16.69 -7.32
CA PRO A 427 36.63 17.59 -7.74
C PRO A 427 36.42 18.99 -7.18
N LYS A 428 37.53 19.71 -6.94
CA LYS A 428 37.50 21.06 -6.35
C LYS A 428 36.58 22.03 -7.12
N GLU A 429 36.58 21.95 -8.46
CA GLU A 429 35.72 22.78 -9.32
C GLU A 429 34.22 22.54 -9.08
N ASP A 430 33.81 21.27 -8.93
CA ASP A 430 32.42 20.94 -8.62
C ASP A 430 32.04 21.31 -7.17
N TRP A 431 33.02 21.24 -6.27
CA TRP A 431 32.86 21.67 -4.88
C TRP A 431 32.59 23.18 -4.79
N GLU A 432 33.36 23.98 -5.54
CA GLU A 432 33.18 25.43 -5.67
C GLU A 432 31.85 25.77 -6.37
N ARG A 433 31.49 25.04 -7.45
CA ARG A 433 30.20 25.22 -8.13
C ARG A 433 29.02 24.99 -7.18
N ASN A 434 29.07 23.99 -6.31
CA ASN A 434 28.01 23.79 -5.31
C ASN A 434 27.91 24.97 -4.32
N GLN A 435 29.03 25.58 -3.93
CA GLN A 435 29.01 26.75 -3.05
C GLN A 435 28.32 27.95 -3.72
N ASP A 436 28.63 28.19 -5.01
CA ASP A 436 27.97 29.24 -5.79
C ASP A 436 26.48 28.94 -5.98
N SER A 437 26.15 27.66 -6.22
CA SER A 437 24.78 27.15 -6.45
C SER A 437 23.85 27.34 -5.25
N LEU A 438 24.40 27.43 -4.03
CA LEU A 438 23.61 27.77 -2.83
C LEU A 438 23.01 29.19 -2.91
N THR A 439 23.65 30.09 -3.67
CA THR A 439 23.20 31.48 -3.84
C THR A 439 22.55 31.70 -5.21
N SER A 440 23.06 31.08 -6.28
CA SER A 440 22.53 31.24 -7.64
C SER A 440 21.26 30.43 -7.92
N GLY A 441 20.99 29.37 -7.13
CA GLY A 441 19.82 28.51 -7.30
C GLY A 441 20.01 27.36 -8.30
N ASP A 442 21.25 27.00 -8.65
CA ASP A 442 21.54 25.85 -9.50
C ASP A 442 21.48 24.51 -8.72
N ARG A 443 21.45 23.39 -9.44
CA ARG A 443 21.41 22.04 -8.84
C ARG A 443 22.66 21.73 -8.00
N LEU A 444 22.49 20.94 -6.95
CA LEU A 444 23.58 20.50 -6.07
C LEU A 444 23.86 19.01 -6.27
N LEU A 445 25.14 18.63 -6.23
CA LEU A 445 25.57 17.24 -6.36
C LEU A 445 26.48 16.85 -5.19
N SER A 446 26.44 15.61 -4.74
CA SER A 446 27.44 15.04 -3.84
C SER A 446 27.76 13.61 -4.23
N SER A 447 28.98 13.19 -3.95
CA SER A 447 29.45 11.84 -4.20
C SER A 447 30.11 11.29 -2.95
N TYR A 448 29.70 10.12 -2.48
CA TYR A 448 30.28 9.49 -1.29
C TYR A 448 30.77 8.09 -1.61
N ASN A 449 31.92 7.73 -1.03
CA ASN A 449 32.37 6.34 -1.04
C ASN A 449 31.49 5.51 -0.10
N ILE A 450 31.00 4.39 -0.60
CA ILE A 450 30.21 3.42 0.16
C ILE A 450 30.80 2.02 0.01
N THR A 451 30.36 1.08 0.84
CA THR A 451 30.65 -0.34 0.67
C THR A 451 29.36 -1.10 0.95
N ALA A 452 28.52 -1.20 -0.08
CA ALA A 452 27.18 -1.80 0.02
C ALA A 452 26.97 -2.77 -1.15
N GLY A 453 27.10 -4.07 -0.87
CA GLY A 453 27.19 -5.08 -1.94
C GLY A 453 28.46 -4.88 -2.78
N ASP A 454 28.30 -4.85 -4.11
CA ASP A 454 29.39 -4.58 -5.06
C ASP A 454 29.56 -3.08 -5.38
N GLU A 455 28.73 -2.22 -4.77
CA GLU A 455 28.72 -0.78 -5.06
C GLU A 455 29.72 -0.01 -4.19
N THR A 456 30.41 0.93 -4.83
CA THR A 456 31.48 1.72 -4.20
C THR A 456 31.16 3.21 -4.08
N ARG A 457 30.10 3.69 -4.75
CA ARG A 457 29.73 5.10 -4.76
C ARG A 457 28.23 5.33 -4.64
N LEU A 458 27.88 6.37 -3.90
CA LEU A 458 26.53 6.93 -3.79
C LEU A 458 26.54 8.37 -4.26
N TRP A 459 25.61 8.74 -5.14
CA TRP A 459 25.36 10.11 -5.53
C TRP A 459 24.11 10.66 -4.85
N ILE A 460 24.15 11.92 -4.47
CA ILE A 460 23.00 12.66 -3.94
C ILE A 460 22.86 13.95 -4.76
N ILE A 461 21.70 14.14 -5.38
CA ILE A 461 21.41 15.29 -6.23
C ILE A 461 20.21 16.03 -5.70
N THR A 462 20.34 17.33 -5.46
CA THR A 462 19.22 18.22 -5.15
C THR A 462 18.94 19.12 -6.34
N GLU A 463 17.68 19.15 -6.79
CA GLU A 463 17.25 19.98 -7.92
C GLU A 463 17.44 21.48 -7.65
N ALA A 464 17.50 22.27 -8.73
CA ALA A 464 17.72 23.72 -8.69
C ALA A 464 16.73 24.45 -7.77
N ASP A 465 15.46 24.05 -7.80
CA ASP A 465 14.38 24.60 -6.98
C ASP A 465 14.30 24.01 -5.56
N ARG A 466 15.23 23.10 -5.20
CA ARG A 466 15.27 22.37 -3.92
C ARG A 466 14.01 21.56 -3.63
N SER A 467 13.18 21.25 -4.65
CA SER A 467 11.93 20.52 -4.46
C SER A 467 12.14 19.03 -4.19
N VAL A 468 13.22 18.45 -4.72
CA VAL A 468 13.51 17.02 -4.65
C VAL A 468 15.01 16.78 -4.45
N THR A 469 15.34 15.87 -3.54
CA THR A 469 16.67 15.30 -3.34
C THR A 469 16.65 13.82 -3.68
N THR A 470 17.41 13.40 -4.69
CA THR A 470 17.49 12.01 -5.14
C THR A 470 18.79 11.37 -4.70
N LEU A 471 18.72 10.22 -4.04
CA LEU A 471 19.88 9.36 -3.79
C LEU A 471 19.90 8.23 -4.83
N LEU A 472 21.02 8.10 -5.51
CA LEU A 472 21.17 7.19 -6.65
C LEU A 472 22.57 6.60 -6.74
N LEU A 473 22.70 5.44 -7.39
CA LEU A 473 24.01 4.91 -7.77
C LEU A 473 24.47 5.57 -9.07
N PRO A 474 25.78 5.65 -9.35
CA PRO A 474 26.27 6.19 -10.63
C PRO A 474 25.72 5.46 -11.87
N SER A 475 25.34 4.18 -11.74
CA SER A 475 24.73 3.41 -12.81
C SER A 475 23.27 3.80 -13.11
N ASP A 476 22.62 4.50 -12.18
CA ASP A 476 21.23 4.95 -12.31
C ASP A 476 21.11 6.33 -12.97
N TYR A 477 22.25 7.03 -13.18
CA TYR A 477 22.36 8.33 -13.82
C TYR A 477 22.89 8.17 -15.25
#